data_AF-A0A0M4ESL6-F1
#
_entry.id   AF-A0A0M4ESL6-F1
#
_cell.length_a   1.000
_cell.length_b   1.000
_cell.length_c   1.000
_cell.angle_alpha   90.00
_cell.angle_beta   90.00
_cell.angle_gamma   90.00
#
_symmetry.space_group_name_H-M   'P 1'
#
loop_
_entity.id
_entity.type
_entity.pdbx_description
1 polymer ?
#
loop_
_entity_poly.entity_id
_entity_poly.type
_entity_poly.pdbx_seq_one_letter_code
_entity_poly.pdbx_strand_id
1 'polypeptide(L)'
;MRVMNFIKHFILPPSRRCLYRCRATPTPTPQRALATESNNHLISQQSNNLHQKNMACLDTTVHSAGIAEVHDVPMEVIKRPIPSVLDELKVQSLMTTINQESSEAEVPPVDILWIVGSEGGNYYFSFGGCHRFEAYKRLNRPTIKAKLVRSTLGDLYHYMGSSAPKYLA
;
A
#
# COMPACT_ATOMS: atom_id res chain seq x y z
N MET A 1 -13.28 36.90 -12.65
CA MET A 1 -12.47 35.96 -11.84
C MET A 1 -11.31 35.43 -12.68
N ARG A 2 -10.20 34.98 -12.08
CA ARG A 2 -9.16 34.20 -12.78
C ARG A 2 -9.46 32.70 -12.63
N VAL A 3 -9.69 32.00 -13.74
CA VAL A 3 -9.81 30.54 -13.76
C VAL A 3 -8.42 29.96 -14.02
N MET A 4 -7.72 29.52 -12.98
CA MET A 4 -6.35 29.01 -13.10
C MET A 4 -6.33 27.51 -13.40
N ASN A 5 -6.40 27.18 -14.69
CA ASN A 5 -6.05 25.85 -15.19
C ASN A 5 -4.57 25.55 -14.87
N PHE A 6 -4.29 24.59 -13.98
CA PHE A 6 -2.94 24.31 -13.49
C PHE A 6 -2.62 22.81 -13.36
N ILE A 7 -2.85 22.04 -14.44
CA ILE A 7 -2.35 20.65 -14.58
C ILE A 7 -1.60 20.51 -15.91
N LYS A 8 -0.31 20.86 -15.92
CA LYS A 8 0.66 20.48 -16.97
C LYS A 8 2.06 20.31 -16.38
N HIS A 9 2.76 19.25 -16.81
CA HIS A 9 4.14 18.89 -16.51
C HIS A 9 4.47 18.48 -15.05
N PHE A 10 4.48 17.17 -14.82
CA PHE A 10 5.58 16.52 -14.10
C PHE A 10 6.00 15.28 -14.88
N ILE A 11 7.16 15.38 -15.55
CA ILE A 11 7.91 14.24 -16.08
C ILE A 11 9.34 14.43 -15.57
N LEU A 12 9.86 13.44 -14.84
CA LEU A 12 11.24 13.43 -14.34
C LEU A 12 11.99 12.20 -14.87
N PRO A 13 13.27 12.35 -15.28
CA PRO A 13 14.03 11.27 -15.89
C PRO A 13 14.62 10.29 -14.86
N PRO A 14 14.85 9.01 -15.23
CA PRO A 14 15.45 8.03 -14.34
C PRO A 14 16.93 8.33 -14.07
N SER A 15 17.32 8.33 -12.79
CA SER A 15 18.71 8.49 -12.37
C SER A 15 19.55 7.20 -12.52
N ARG A 16 20.87 7.33 -12.39
CA ARG A 16 21.84 6.36 -12.91
C ARG A 16 22.04 5.13 -12.02
N ARG A 17 22.07 3.95 -12.66
CA ARG A 17 22.45 2.65 -12.07
C ARG A 17 23.89 2.71 -11.52
N CYS A 18 24.03 2.61 -10.20
CA CYS A 18 25.33 2.34 -9.58
C CYS A 18 25.66 0.84 -9.67
N LEU A 19 26.93 0.49 -9.87
CA LEU A 19 27.41 -0.89 -9.99
C LEU A 19 28.47 -1.16 -8.91
N TYR A 20 28.20 -2.09 -8.00
CA TYR A 20 29.20 -2.67 -7.12
C TYR A 20 29.40 -4.16 -7.40
N ARG A 21 30.67 -4.57 -7.39
CA ARG A 21 31.16 -5.85 -7.90
C ARG A 21 32.31 -6.33 -7.01
N CYS A 22 32.07 -7.39 -6.23
CA CYS A 22 33.13 -8.07 -5.46
C CYS A 22 33.23 -9.54 -5.88
N ARG A 23 34.42 -10.14 -5.69
CA ARG A 23 34.78 -11.51 -6.10
C ARG A 23 34.65 -12.50 -4.93
N ALA A 24 34.89 -13.79 -5.21
CA ALA A 24 34.71 -14.91 -4.29
C ALA A 24 35.99 -15.77 -4.14
N THR A 25 35.93 -16.73 -3.20
CA THR A 25 36.83 -17.89 -2.93
C THR A 25 38.21 -17.60 -2.31
N PRO A 26 38.93 -18.58 -1.68
CA PRO A 26 38.55 -19.98 -1.32
C PRO A 26 38.80 -20.38 0.18
N THR A 27 38.64 -21.69 0.48
CA THR A 27 38.76 -22.49 1.74
C THR A 27 40.24 -22.88 2.09
N PRO A 28 40.64 -23.53 3.24
CA PRO A 28 40.00 -24.70 3.92
C PRO A 28 40.16 -24.92 5.47
N THR A 29 39.76 -26.14 5.87
CA THR A 29 39.52 -26.88 7.15
C THR A 29 40.77 -27.37 7.95
N PRO A 30 40.69 -28.23 9.03
CA PRO A 30 39.63 -28.63 10.01
C PRO A 30 40.07 -28.84 11.51
N GLN A 31 39.13 -29.07 12.44
CA GLN A 31 39.15 -30.07 13.56
C GLN A 31 37.76 -30.12 14.26
N ARG A 32 37.07 -31.28 14.39
CA ARG A 32 37.04 -32.28 15.50
C ARG A 32 36.66 -31.71 16.89
N ALA A 33 35.79 -32.33 17.71
CA ALA A 33 35.07 -33.62 17.62
C ALA A 33 33.81 -33.69 18.52
N LEU A 34 32.96 -34.72 18.34
CA LEU A 34 31.92 -35.32 19.24
C LEU A 34 30.94 -34.36 19.98
N ALA A 35 29.62 -34.60 20.06
CA ALA A 35 28.72 -35.67 19.60
C ALA A 35 27.27 -35.05 19.49
N THR A 36 26.09 -35.68 19.51
CA THR A 36 25.65 -37.07 19.80
C THR A 36 24.44 -37.44 18.90
N GLU A 37 23.27 -37.83 19.44
CA GLU A 37 22.16 -38.47 18.73
C GLU A 37 20.80 -37.87 19.12
N SER A 38 19.88 -37.71 18.15
CA SER A 38 18.50 -38.25 18.23
C SER A 38 17.65 -37.93 16.99
N ASN A 39 17.22 -39.01 16.34
CA ASN A 39 16.13 -39.18 15.37
C ASN A 39 15.14 -38.01 15.14
N ASN A 40 14.83 -37.73 13.86
CA ASN A 40 13.55 -38.24 13.33
C ASN A 40 13.45 -38.36 11.80
N HIS A 41 12.57 -39.27 11.40
CA HIS A 41 12.47 -39.96 10.11
C HIS A 41 11.98 -39.12 8.93
N LEU A 42 12.78 -39.11 7.85
CA LEU A 42 12.40 -39.31 6.44
C LEU A 42 11.00 -38.85 5.97
N ILE A 43 10.97 -37.84 5.08
CA ILE A 43 9.95 -37.75 4.01
C ILE A 43 10.69 -37.73 2.67
N SER A 44 10.28 -38.61 1.75
CA SER A 44 10.92 -38.81 0.45
C SER A 44 10.51 -37.75 -0.58
N GLN A 45 11.43 -37.46 -1.49
CA GLN A 45 11.11 -36.73 -2.72
C GLN A 45 10.16 -37.57 -3.59
N GLN A 46 9.10 -36.96 -4.11
CA GLN A 46 8.47 -37.43 -5.34
C GLN A 46 7.72 -36.30 -6.04
N SER A 47 8.17 -35.97 -7.25
CA SER A 47 7.48 -35.08 -8.18
C SER A 47 6.58 -35.90 -9.10
N ASN A 48 5.32 -35.46 -9.29
CA ASN A 48 4.76 -35.10 -10.60
C ASN A 48 3.22 -34.98 -10.61
N ASN A 49 2.76 -33.72 -10.72
CA ASN A 49 1.79 -33.25 -11.71
C ASN A 49 0.27 -33.65 -11.62
N LEU A 50 -0.54 -32.91 -12.39
CA LEU A 50 -1.91 -33.23 -12.84
C LEU A 50 -3.09 -33.27 -11.85
N HIS A 51 -3.25 -32.24 -11.00
CA HIS A 51 -4.58 -31.60 -10.94
C HIS A 51 -4.54 -30.10 -10.55
N GLN A 52 -4.04 -29.26 -11.45
CA GLN A 52 -4.13 -27.81 -11.33
C GLN A 52 -5.57 -27.32 -11.60
N LYS A 53 -6.49 -27.65 -10.69
CA LYS A 53 -7.80 -26.99 -10.64
C LYS A 53 -7.57 -25.55 -10.19
N ASN A 54 -7.80 -24.62 -11.11
CA ASN A 54 -7.84 -23.20 -10.83
C ASN A 54 -9.06 -22.89 -9.94
N MET A 55 -8.94 -23.16 -8.64
CA MET A 55 -9.55 -22.28 -7.65
C MET A 55 -8.84 -20.93 -7.79
N ALA A 56 -9.31 -20.12 -8.73
CA ALA A 56 -9.20 -18.69 -8.58
C ALA A 56 -9.84 -18.38 -7.22
N CYS A 57 -9.03 -17.96 -6.25
CA CYS A 57 -9.53 -17.18 -5.15
C CYS A 57 -10.19 -15.96 -5.83
N LEU A 58 -11.51 -15.94 -5.89
CA LEU A 58 -12.24 -14.74 -6.24
C LEU A 58 -12.08 -13.82 -5.03
N ASP A 59 -10.94 -13.13 -5.00
CA ASP A 59 -10.52 -12.33 -3.87
C ASP A 59 -11.39 -11.08 -3.83
N THR A 60 -12.55 -11.21 -3.19
CA THR A 60 -13.61 -10.19 -3.09
C THR A 60 -13.20 -8.98 -2.27
N THR A 61 -11.95 -8.92 -1.81
CA THR A 61 -11.35 -7.70 -1.27
C THR A 61 -11.04 -6.72 -2.40
N VAL A 62 -11.60 -5.52 -2.27
CA VAL A 62 -11.41 -4.38 -3.18
C VAL A 62 -9.91 -4.09 -3.45
N HIS A 63 -9.04 -4.44 -2.49
CA HIS A 63 -7.61 -4.16 -2.50
C HIS A 63 -6.79 -4.93 -3.56
N SER A 64 -7.30 -6.06 -4.07
CA SER A 64 -6.54 -7.03 -4.90
C SER A 64 -6.80 -6.96 -6.42
N ALA A 65 -7.93 -6.38 -6.84
CA ALA A 65 -8.47 -6.58 -8.19
C ALA A 65 -8.15 -5.49 -9.24
N GLY A 66 -7.45 -4.42 -8.87
CA GLY A 66 -7.20 -3.25 -9.73
C GLY A 66 -5.72 -2.96 -9.99
N ILE A 67 -5.39 -2.48 -11.20
CA ILE A 67 -4.08 -1.86 -11.48
C ILE A 67 -3.96 -0.64 -10.56
N ALA A 68 -2.97 -0.69 -9.68
CA ALA A 68 -2.92 0.08 -8.45
C ALA A 68 -1.86 1.18 -8.53
N GLU A 69 -2.09 2.18 -9.38
CA GLU A 69 -1.19 3.31 -9.51
C GLU A 69 -1.17 4.15 -8.21
N VAL A 70 0.04 4.61 -7.85
CA VAL A 70 0.28 5.45 -6.67
C VAL A 70 0.39 6.90 -7.12
N HIS A 71 -0.43 7.76 -6.53
CA HIS A 71 -0.50 9.18 -6.86
C HIS A 71 -0.45 10.03 -5.57
N ASP A 72 0.01 11.26 -5.68
CA ASP A 72 -0.07 12.24 -4.60
C ASP A 72 -1.46 12.90 -4.60
N VAL A 73 -2.31 12.49 -3.66
CA VAL A 73 -3.70 12.94 -3.57
C VAL A 73 -3.81 14.08 -2.55
N PRO A 74 -4.43 15.24 -2.88
CA PRO A 74 -4.58 16.34 -1.95
C PRO A 74 -5.47 15.97 -0.76
N MET A 75 -5.06 16.32 0.46
CA MET A 75 -5.71 15.80 1.68
C MET A 75 -7.15 16.27 1.89
N GLU A 76 -7.54 17.39 1.28
CA GLU A 76 -8.87 18.00 1.36
C GLU A 76 -9.97 17.24 0.59
N VAL A 77 -9.64 16.54 -0.50
CA VAL A 77 -10.64 15.79 -1.28
C VAL A 77 -10.99 14.46 -0.62
N ILE A 78 -10.09 13.92 0.20
CA ILE A 78 -10.21 12.60 0.84
C ILE A 78 -11.28 12.64 1.93
N LYS A 79 -12.35 11.86 1.75
CA LYS A 79 -13.43 11.73 2.73
C LYS A 79 -13.18 10.51 3.62
N ARG A 80 -13.31 10.70 4.93
CA ARG A 80 -13.18 9.65 5.96
C ARG A 80 -14.52 9.56 6.72
N PRO A 81 -15.47 8.72 6.29
CA PRO A 81 -16.80 8.66 6.89
C PRO A 81 -16.84 8.13 8.32
N ILE A 82 -15.83 7.34 8.70
CA ILE A 82 -15.74 6.67 10.01
C ILE A 82 -14.71 7.43 10.88
N PRO A 83 -15.06 7.81 12.13
CA PRO A 83 -14.11 8.44 13.05
C PRO A 83 -12.93 7.49 13.31
N SER A 84 -11.71 8.04 13.22
CA SER A 84 -10.50 7.24 13.27
C SER A 84 -10.05 7.03 14.70
N VAL A 85 -10.00 5.77 15.15
CA VAL A 85 -9.30 5.38 16.39
C VAL A 85 -7.79 5.52 16.14
N LEU A 86 -7.10 6.21 17.06
CA LEU A 86 -5.71 6.62 16.92
C LEU A 86 -4.90 6.27 18.17
N ASP A 87 -3.71 5.73 17.94
CA ASP A 87 -2.64 5.56 18.91
C ASP A 87 -1.62 6.69 18.72
N GLU A 88 -1.55 7.59 19.69
CA GLU A 88 -0.70 8.79 19.65
C GLU A 88 0.79 8.48 19.54
N LEU A 89 1.27 7.37 20.13
CA LEU A 89 2.67 6.95 20.01
C LEU A 89 3.00 6.52 18.58
N LYS A 90 2.06 5.81 17.92
CA LYS A 90 2.20 5.45 16.50
C LYS A 90 2.13 6.68 15.59
N VAL A 91 1.27 7.67 15.88
CA VAL A 91 1.23 8.92 15.09
C VAL A 91 2.52 9.71 15.26
N GLN A 92 3.04 9.88 16.48
CA GLN A 92 4.32 10.60 16.71
C GLN A 92 5.52 9.89 16.06
N SER A 93 5.56 8.55 16.11
CA SER A 93 6.57 7.76 15.40
C SER A 93 6.52 8.02 13.89
N LEU A 94 5.33 7.90 13.27
CA LEU A 94 5.13 8.19 11.84
C LEU A 94 5.46 9.65 11.49
N MET A 95 5.10 10.62 12.32
CA MET A 95 5.46 12.04 12.11
C MET A 95 6.99 12.24 12.14
N THR A 96 7.71 11.48 12.98
CA THR A 96 9.17 11.52 13.04
C THR A 96 9.78 10.94 11.76
N THR A 97 9.25 9.82 11.24
CA THR A 97 9.67 9.25 9.95
C THR A 97 9.36 10.18 8.77
N ILE A 98 8.18 10.80 8.71
CA ILE A 98 7.79 11.69 7.60
C ILE A 98 8.59 13.01 7.62
N ASN A 99 9.04 13.48 8.78
CA ASN A 99 9.97 14.62 8.86
C ASN A 99 11.40 14.27 8.41
N GLN A 100 11.76 12.98 8.34
CA GLN A 100 13.01 12.52 7.75
C GLN A 100 12.77 12.27 6.26
N GLU A 101 13.08 13.27 5.43
CA GLU A 101 12.78 13.29 3.99
C GLU A 101 13.37 12.08 3.22
N SER A 102 14.42 11.44 3.75
CA SER A 102 14.98 10.18 3.23
C SER A 102 14.14 8.93 3.50
N SER A 103 13.35 8.89 4.58
CA SER A 103 12.47 7.78 4.96
C SER A 103 10.98 8.08 4.78
N GLU A 104 10.57 9.31 4.43
CA GLU A 104 9.22 9.59 3.90
C GLU A 104 8.92 8.69 2.68
N ALA A 105 9.92 8.37 1.85
CA ALA A 105 9.81 7.42 0.75
C ALA A 105 9.40 5.99 1.18
N GLU A 106 9.88 5.52 2.33
CA GLU A 106 9.62 4.19 2.90
C GLU A 106 8.18 4.04 3.42
N VAL A 107 7.54 5.16 3.81
CA VAL A 107 6.15 5.15 4.31
C VAL A 107 5.19 4.65 3.22
N PRO A 108 4.47 3.53 3.43
CA PRO A 108 3.64 2.92 2.40
C PRO A 108 2.40 3.77 2.08
N PRO A 109 1.92 3.78 0.82
CA PRO A 109 0.79 4.58 0.39
C PRO A 109 -0.53 4.14 1.04
N VAL A 110 -1.46 5.08 1.21
CA VAL A 110 -2.80 4.80 1.76
C VAL A 110 -3.75 4.36 0.65
N ASP A 111 -4.45 3.24 0.82
CA ASP A 111 -5.52 2.83 -0.10
C ASP A 111 -6.72 3.81 -0.04
N ILE A 112 -7.16 4.26 -1.21
CA ILE A 112 -8.31 5.16 -1.39
C ILE A 112 -9.22 4.57 -2.47
N LEU A 113 -10.49 4.40 -2.13
CA LEU A 113 -11.53 4.06 -3.09
C LEU A 113 -11.87 5.32 -3.91
N TRP A 114 -11.60 5.25 -5.22
CA TRP A 114 -12.03 6.24 -6.21
C TRP A 114 -13.31 5.75 -6.87
N ILE A 115 -14.41 6.46 -6.60
CA ILE A 115 -15.74 6.21 -7.15
C ILE A 115 -16.12 7.38 -8.04
N VAL A 116 -16.67 7.08 -9.22
CA VAL A 116 -17.22 8.09 -10.14
C VAL A 116 -18.75 8.12 -9.95
N GLY A 117 -19.30 9.32 -9.71
CA GLY A 117 -20.73 9.55 -9.58
C GLY A 117 -21.47 9.55 -10.93
N SER A 118 -22.80 9.60 -10.89
CA SER A 118 -23.64 9.51 -12.09
C SER A 118 -23.59 10.75 -12.99
N GLU A 119 -23.18 11.90 -12.46
CA GLU A 119 -22.94 13.15 -13.21
C GLU A 119 -21.46 13.30 -13.59
N GLY A 120 -20.61 12.34 -13.18
CA GLY A 120 -19.18 12.33 -13.44
C GLY A 120 -18.31 12.90 -12.31
N GLY A 121 -18.89 13.20 -11.14
CA GLY A 121 -18.13 13.65 -9.98
C GLY A 121 -17.13 12.60 -9.49
N ASN A 122 -15.98 13.04 -8.98
CA ASN A 122 -14.91 12.16 -8.53
C ASN A 122 -14.85 12.16 -7.00
N TYR A 123 -15.13 11.00 -6.40
CA TYR A 123 -15.22 10.82 -4.96
C TYR A 123 -14.09 9.91 -4.45
N TYR A 124 -13.41 10.36 -3.40
CA TYR A 124 -12.24 9.70 -2.82
C TYR A 124 -12.51 9.34 -1.37
N PHE A 125 -12.68 8.05 -1.07
CA PHE A 125 -12.97 7.54 0.27
C PHE A 125 -11.78 6.78 0.86
N SER A 126 -11.40 7.09 2.10
CA SER A 126 -10.33 6.39 2.81
C SER A 126 -10.82 5.82 4.14
N PHE A 127 -10.87 4.48 4.21
CA PHE A 127 -11.21 3.73 5.42
C PHE A 127 -9.95 3.30 6.18
N GLY A 128 -8.91 2.88 5.46
CA GLY A 128 -7.62 2.50 6.03
C GLY A 128 -6.77 3.67 6.51
N GLY A 129 -5.52 3.34 6.88
CA GLY A 129 -4.44 4.31 7.00
C GLY A 129 -4.59 5.42 8.05
N CYS A 130 -5.46 5.29 9.05
CA CYS A 130 -5.77 6.35 10.04
C CYS A 130 -4.54 7.06 10.62
N HIS A 131 -3.62 6.31 11.24
CA HIS A 131 -2.39 6.86 11.82
C HIS A 131 -1.48 7.56 10.79
N ARG A 132 -1.44 7.06 9.55
CA ARG A 132 -0.68 7.68 8.45
C ARG A 132 -1.33 9.00 8.03
N PHE A 133 -2.62 8.98 7.70
CA PHE A 133 -3.37 10.19 7.32
C PHE A 133 -3.28 11.28 8.41
N GLU A 134 -3.45 10.91 9.67
CA GLU A 134 -3.35 11.86 10.79
C GLU A 134 -1.92 12.41 10.96
N ALA A 135 -0.87 11.63 10.73
CA ALA A 135 0.51 12.12 10.76
C ALA A 135 0.77 13.17 9.66
N TYR A 136 0.40 12.90 8.40
CA TYR A 136 0.52 13.88 7.31
C TYR A 136 -0.32 15.15 7.59
N LYS A 137 -1.52 14.99 8.17
CA LYS A 137 -2.41 16.09 8.56
C LYS A 137 -1.80 16.98 9.65
N ARG A 138 -1.20 16.40 10.69
CA ARG A 138 -0.54 17.14 11.79
C ARG A 138 0.76 17.80 11.36
N LEU A 139 1.44 17.24 10.36
CA LEU A 139 2.58 17.88 9.66
C LEU A 139 2.13 18.90 8.59
N ASN A 140 0.82 19.14 8.45
CA ASN A 140 0.22 20.08 7.51
C ASN A 140 0.72 19.90 6.06
N ARG A 141 0.95 18.63 5.65
CA ARG A 141 1.28 18.29 4.26
C ARG A 141 0.06 18.53 3.35
N PRO A 142 0.21 19.07 2.14
CA PRO A 142 -0.91 19.33 1.23
C PRO A 142 -1.44 18.05 0.57
N THR A 143 -0.55 17.09 0.32
CA THR A 143 -0.80 15.82 -0.38
C THR A 143 -0.36 14.63 0.46
N ILE A 144 -0.88 13.46 0.12
CA ILE A 144 -0.46 12.17 0.67
C ILE A 144 -0.33 11.14 -0.45
N LYS A 145 0.75 10.35 -0.42
CA LYS A 145 0.93 9.19 -1.30
C LYS A 145 -0.21 8.19 -1.10
N ALA A 146 -1.00 7.97 -2.13
CA ALA A 146 -2.17 7.11 -2.08
C ALA A 146 -2.26 6.18 -3.28
N LYS A 147 -2.72 4.95 -3.02
CA LYS A 147 -3.08 3.97 -4.05
C LYS A 147 -4.54 4.20 -4.41
N LEU A 148 -4.80 4.68 -5.63
CA LEU A 148 -6.17 4.88 -6.11
C LEU A 148 -6.74 3.55 -6.62
N VAL A 149 -7.79 3.06 -5.96
CA VAL A 149 -8.51 1.85 -6.36
C VAL A 149 -9.84 2.26 -6.98
N ARG A 150 -10.03 1.96 -8.27
CA ARG A 150 -11.31 2.16 -8.97
C ARG A 150 -12.38 1.27 -8.33
N SER A 151 -13.45 1.89 -7.82
CA SER A 151 -14.48 1.23 -7.02
C SER A 151 -15.88 1.73 -7.35
N THR A 152 -16.88 1.00 -6.87
CA THR A 152 -18.31 1.22 -7.09
C THR A 152 -19.02 1.59 -5.78
N LEU A 153 -20.31 1.98 -5.88
CA LEU A 153 -21.18 2.13 -4.70
C LEU A 153 -21.41 0.81 -3.94
N GLY A 154 -21.30 -0.35 -4.61
CA GLY A 154 -21.38 -1.65 -3.95
C GLY A 154 -20.18 -1.92 -3.04
N ASP A 155 -18.99 -1.51 -3.48
CA ASP A 155 -17.78 -1.57 -2.66
C ASP A 155 -17.89 -0.64 -1.45
N LEU A 156 -18.39 0.59 -1.66
CA LEU A 156 -18.66 1.55 -0.57
C LEU A 156 -19.66 1.02 0.46
N TYR A 157 -20.70 0.32 -0.01
CA TYR A 157 -21.69 -0.35 0.83
C TYR A 157 -21.06 -1.46 1.69
N HIS A 158 -19.99 -2.12 1.25
CA HIS A 158 -19.29 -3.10 2.08
C HIS A 158 -18.59 -2.48 3.31
N TYR A 159 -18.14 -1.22 3.21
CA TYR A 159 -17.52 -0.49 4.35
C TYR A 159 -18.52 0.27 5.22
N MET A 160 -19.60 0.79 4.63
CA MET A 160 -20.55 1.70 5.32
C MET A 160 -21.92 1.06 5.61
N GLY A 161 -22.23 -0.11 5.05
CA GLY A 161 -23.52 -0.77 5.15
C GLY A 161 -24.68 0.16 4.75
N SER A 162 -25.75 0.14 5.54
CA SER A 162 -26.93 1.00 5.36
C SER A 162 -26.66 2.51 5.44
N SER A 163 -25.49 2.93 5.91
CA SER A 163 -25.05 4.34 5.93
C SER A 163 -24.43 4.81 4.61
N ALA A 164 -24.22 3.91 3.64
CA ALA A 164 -23.67 4.28 2.34
C ALA A 164 -24.65 5.16 1.53
N PRO A 165 -24.17 6.21 0.84
CA PRO A 165 -25.02 7.00 -0.04
C PRO A 165 -25.50 6.15 -1.23
N LYS A 166 -26.82 6.15 -1.49
CA LYS A 166 -27.43 5.41 -2.60
C LYS A 166 -27.12 6.01 -3.98
N TYR A 167 -26.73 7.27 -4.01
CA TYR A 167 -26.37 8.02 -5.21
C TYR A 167 -25.23 8.99 -4.87
N LEU A 168 -24.39 9.26 -5.87
CA LEU A 168 -23.32 10.26 -5.86
C LEU A 168 -23.38 10.97 -7.22
N ALA A 169 -23.20 12.29 -7.23
CA ALA A 169 -23.30 13.13 -8.42
C ALA A 169 -21.94 13.21 -9.14
#